data_AF-A0A7S1YCR7-F1
#
_entry.id   AF-A0A7S1YCR7-F1
#
_cell.length_a   1.000
_cell.length_b   1.000
_cell.length_c   1.000
_cell.angle_alpha   90.00
_cell.angle_beta   90.00
_cell.angle_gamma   90.00
#
_symmetry.space_group_name_H-M   'P 1'
#
loop_
_entity.id
_entity.type
_entity.pdbx_description
1 polymer ?
#
loop_
_entity_poly.entity_id
_entity_poly.type
_entity_poly.pdbx_seq_one_letter_code
_entity_poly.pdbx_strand_id
1 'polypeptide(L)'
;GGILDVLDCTFEGNSTNLGRAIYNEQGATVNVLDCSFDSHHSSNNKKGAAIRNHGNMTIKNSTFSGNQGARSGGAIYSEGGAMAIELSSFSGNQALFGGAIYATVSPSTMTIEATTFVGNTAAQHGGAITQLFSNLEVSGSTFKRNIAQAEYGGAIGVFDSELVVSDNVFVANKDKTGA
;
A
#
# COMPACT_ATOMS: atom_id res chain seq x y z
N GLY A 1 -14.49 17.75 -0.98
CA GLY A 1 -13.39 18.36 -0.22
C GLY A 1 -13.75 18.52 1.25
N GLY A 2 -13.76 17.41 1.99
CA GLY A 2 -14.02 17.36 3.43
C GLY A 2 -12.93 16.57 4.13
N ILE A 3 -12.94 16.58 5.46
CA ILE A 3 -12.06 15.77 6.30
C ILE A 3 -12.89 14.59 6.84
N LEU A 4 -12.34 13.39 6.75
CA LEU A 4 -12.87 12.19 7.39
C LEU A 4 -11.80 11.62 8.31
N ASP A 5 -12.12 11.54 9.60
CA ASP A 5 -11.29 10.86 10.59
C ASP A 5 -11.91 9.48 10.87
N VAL A 6 -11.10 8.43 10.72
CA VAL A 6 -11.45 7.05 10.98
C VAL A 6 -10.56 6.57 12.13
N LEU A 7 -11.16 6.38 13.30
CA LEU A 7 -10.47 6.13 14.56
C LEU A 7 -10.95 4.82 15.18
N ASP A 8 -10.04 3.96 15.64
CA ASP A 8 -10.37 2.73 16.38
C ASP A 8 -11.36 1.80 15.64
N CYS A 9 -11.31 1.80 14.31
CA CYS A 9 -12.26 1.05 13.48
C CYS A 9 -11.69 -0.27 13.00
N THR A 10 -12.54 -1.29 12.92
CA THR A 10 -12.22 -2.57 12.27
C THR A 10 -13.12 -2.75 11.06
N PHE A 11 -12.49 -2.97 9.90
CA PHE A 11 -13.14 -3.30 8.64
C PHE A 11 -12.74 -4.71 8.25
N GLU A 12 -13.71 -5.57 8.00
CA GLU A 12 -13.47 -6.99 7.70
C GLU A 12 -14.33 -7.46 6.53
N GLY A 13 -13.73 -8.22 5.62
CA GLY A 13 -14.47 -9.06 4.68
C GLY A 13 -15.35 -8.33 3.66
N ASN A 14 -15.14 -7.03 3.42
CA ASN A 14 -15.94 -6.27 2.46
C ASN A 14 -15.63 -6.73 1.02
N SER A 15 -16.35 -7.75 0.57
CA SER A 15 -16.19 -8.41 -0.74
C SER A 15 -17.21 -7.87 -1.77
N THR A 16 -17.48 -6.57 -1.75
CA THR A 16 -18.48 -5.97 -2.65
C THR A 16 -17.89 -5.68 -4.02
N ASN A 17 -18.74 -5.40 -5.02
CA ASN A 17 -18.30 -5.01 -6.36
C ASN A 17 -17.32 -3.82 -6.37
N LEU A 18 -17.23 -2.97 -5.34
CA LEU A 18 -16.22 -1.92 -5.23
C LEU A 18 -15.08 -2.26 -4.25
N GLY A 19 -15.23 -3.32 -3.45
CA GLY A 19 -14.23 -4.01 -2.63
C GLY A 19 -13.71 -3.25 -1.41
N ARG A 20 -13.90 -1.92 -1.37
CA ARG A 20 -13.18 -1.03 -0.45
C ARG A 20 -13.98 -0.59 0.76
N ALA A 21 -13.31 -0.56 1.91
CA ALA A 21 -13.79 0.06 3.13
C ALA A 21 -13.82 1.60 3.01
N ILE A 22 -12.79 2.17 2.39
CA ILE A 22 -12.65 3.63 2.27
C ILE A 22 -12.44 4.04 0.80
N TYR A 23 -13.20 5.06 0.39
CA TYR A 23 -12.95 5.83 -0.82
C TYR A 23 -12.66 7.28 -0.45
N ASN A 24 -11.43 7.73 -0.69
CA ASN A 24 -11.10 9.15 -0.58
C ASN A 24 -11.19 9.81 -1.96
N GLU A 25 -12.08 10.79 -2.09
CA GLU A 25 -12.27 11.56 -3.32
C GLU A 25 -11.18 12.63 -3.50
N GLN A 26 -11.07 13.15 -4.72
CA GLN A 26 -10.10 14.21 -5.01
C GLN A 26 -10.37 15.46 -4.15
N GLY A 27 -9.31 15.98 -3.52
CA GLY A 27 -9.38 17.16 -2.66
C GLY A 27 -10.02 16.92 -1.28
N ALA A 28 -10.34 15.68 -0.93
CA ALA A 28 -10.66 15.32 0.46
C ALA A 28 -9.42 14.83 1.21
N THR A 29 -9.49 14.91 2.54
CA THR A 29 -8.46 14.42 3.45
C THR A 29 -9.04 13.29 4.29
N VAL A 30 -8.36 12.15 4.33
CA VAL A 30 -8.73 11.03 5.20
C VAL A 30 -7.59 10.75 6.17
N ASN A 31 -7.91 10.72 7.46
CA ASN A 31 -6.99 10.28 8.50
C ASN A 31 -7.48 8.94 9.04
N VAL A 32 -6.61 7.93 9.03
CA VAL A 32 -6.86 6.60 9.55
C VAL A 32 -5.93 6.38 10.73
N LEU A 33 -6.48 6.18 11.91
CA LEU A 33 -5.73 6.00 13.15
C LEU A 33 -6.28 4.80 13.92
N ASP A 34 -5.37 3.94 14.40
CA ASP A 34 -5.71 2.81 15.26
C ASP A 34 -6.72 1.83 14.63
N CYS A 35 -6.66 1.66 13.30
CA CYS A 35 -7.63 0.87 12.55
C CYS A 35 -7.08 -0.49 12.06
N SER A 36 -7.99 -1.43 11.81
CA SER A 36 -7.70 -2.72 11.18
C SER A 36 -8.50 -2.90 9.88
N PHE A 37 -7.84 -3.39 8.83
CA PHE A 37 -8.43 -3.75 7.55
C PHE A 37 -8.02 -5.18 7.19
N ASP A 38 -8.96 -6.11 7.33
CA ASP A 38 -8.69 -7.53 7.12
C ASP A 38 -9.53 -8.11 5.97
N SER A 39 -8.86 -8.90 5.12
CA SER A 39 -9.50 -9.78 4.15
C SER A 39 -10.47 -9.06 3.20
N HIS A 40 -10.09 -7.87 2.72
CA HIS A 40 -10.83 -7.18 1.67
C HIS A 40 -10.49 -7.76 0.31
N HIS A 41 -11.50 -8.04 -0.51
CA HIS A 41 -11.32 -8.62 -1.83
C HIS A 41 -11.95 -7.74 -2.91
N SER A 42 -11.15 -7.33 -3.88
CA SER A 42 -11.60 -6.57 -5.05
C SER A 42 -11.58 -7.47 -6.29
N SER A 43 -12.74 -7.75 -6.87
CA SER A 43 -12.88 -8.58 -8.09
C SER A 43 -12.93 -7.74 -9.38
N ASN A 44 -12.75 -8.39 -10.55
CA ASN A 44 -12.96 -7.83 -11.89
C ASN A 44 -12.09 -6.60 -12.27
N ASN A 45 -10.76 -6.77 -12.27
CA ASN A 45 -9.77 -5.75 -12.73
C ASN A 45 -9.75 -4.43 -11.95
N LYS A 46 -10.33 -4.40 -10.74
CA LYS A 46 -10.40 -3.20 -9.90
C LYS A 46 -9.11 -2.96 -9.11
N LYS A 47 -8.95 -1.70 -8.69
CA LYS A 47 -7.75 -1.17 -8.03
C LYS A 47 -8.05 -0.89 -6.55
N GLY A 48 -7.16 -1.34 -5.65
CA GLY A 48 -7.26 -1.23 -4.20
C GLY A 48 -8.31 -2.19 -3.63
N ALA A 49 -7.93 -3.03 -2.67
CA ALA A 49 -8.91 -3.84 -1.96
C ALA A 49 -9.49 -3.11 -0.75
N ALA A 50 -8.70 -2.69 0.23
CA ALA A 50 -9.24 -2.01 1.41
C ALA A 50 -9.52 -0.52 1.17
N ILE A 51 -8.58 0.19 0.52
CA ILE A 51 -8.64 1.64 0.38
C ILE A 51 -8.34 2.05 -1.06
N ARG A 52 -9.15 2.98 -1.58
CA ARG A 52 -8.85 3.73 -2.80
C ARG A 52 -8.76 5.22 -2.50
N ASN A 53 -7.59 5.79 -2.76
CA ASN A 53 -7.26 7.18 -2.45
C ASN A 53 -7.05 8.03 -3.71
N HIS A 54 -7.72 9.18 -3.78
CA HIS A 54 -7.49 10.26 -4.78
C HIS A 54 -7.20 11.61 -4.13
N GLY A 55 -7.22 11.68 -2.79
CA GLY A 55 -7.00 12.89 -2.01
C GLY A 55 -5.82 12.72 -1.06
N ASN A 56 -5.75 13.55 -0.02
CA ASN A 56 -4.69 13.44 0.98
C ASN A 56 -5.02 12.32 1.97
N MET A 57 -4.03 11.52 2.34
CA MET A 57 -4.24 10.39 3.24
C MET A 57 -3.12 10.27 4.27
N THR A 58 -3.51 10.21 5.54
CA THR A 58 -2.61 9.87 6.64
C THR A 58 -3.07 8.57 7.26
N ILE A 59 -2.16 7.61 7.42
CA ILE A 59 -2.42 6.33 8.09
C ILE A 59 -1.43 6.18 9.22
N LYS A 60 -1.92 5.97 10.42
CA LYS A 60 -1.09 5.83 11.62
C LYS A 60 -1.55 4.66 12.47
N ASN A 61 -0.59 3.91 13.00
CA ASN A 61 -0.82 2.82 13.94
C ASN A 61 -1.92 1.84 13.49
N SER A 62 -1.94 1.50 12.20
CA SER A 62 -3.02 0.72 11.59
C SER A 62 -2.50 -0.57 10.95
N THR A 63 -3.37 -1.57 10.84
CA THR A 63 -3.04 -2.89 10.31
C THR A 63 -3.83 -3.21 9.05
N PHE A 64 -3.16 -3.73 8.04
CA PHE A 64 -3.73 -4.22 6.79
C PHE A 64 -3.29 -5.67 6.58
N SER A 65 -4.22 -6.62 6.72
CA SER A 65 -3.92 -8.05 6.59
C SER A 65 -4.78 -8.74 5.53
N GLY A 66 -4.17 -9.66 4.78
CA GLY A 66 -4.91 -10.56 3.88
C GLY A 66 -5.69 -9.88 2.76
N ASN A 67 -5.44 -8.59 2.46
CA ASN A 67 -6.22 -7.86 1.48
C ASN A 67 -5.75 -8.19 0.05
N GLN A 68 -6.70 -8.38 -0.87
CA GLN A 68 -6.45 -8.82 -2.23
C GLN A 68 -7.05 -7.89 -3.28
N GLY A 69 -6.18 -7.16 -3.97
CA GLY A 69 -6.53 -6.27 -5.08
C GLY A 69 -6.34 -6.97 -6.41
N ALA A 70 -7.35 -6.97 -7.28
CA ALA A 70 -7.26 -7.66 -8.58
C ALA A 70 -6.09 -7.16 -9.44
N ARG A 71 -5.82 -5.84 -9.46
CA ARG A 71 -4.79 -5.26 -10.33
C ARG A 71 -3.70 -4.48 -9.59
N SER A 72 -4.07 -3.54 -8.73
CA SER A 72 -3.10 -2.61 -8.16
C SER A 72 -3.42 -2.38 -6.70
N GLY A 73 -2.43 -2.57 -5.83
CA GLY A 73 -2.54 -2.36 -4.39
C GLY A 73 -3.41 -3.42 -3.73
N GLY A 74 -2.79 -4.40 -3.07
CA GLY A 74 -3.55 -5.43 -2.36
C GLY A 74 -4.36 -4.84 -1.21
N ALA A 75 -3.80 -3.90 -0.47
CA ALA A 75 -4.49 -3.13 0.56
C ALA A 75 -4.89 -1.76 0.03
N ILE A 76 -3.93 -0.97 -0.45
CA ILE A 76 -4.11 0.45 -0.74
C ILE A 76 -3.76 0.74 -2.19
N TYR A 77 -4.66 1.46 -2.84
CA TYR A 77 -4.42 2.06 -4.13
C TYR A 77 -4.52 3.58 -4.05
N SER A 78 -3.44 4.29 -4.37
CA SER A 78 -3.38 5.76 -4.28
C SER A 78 -3.05 6.41 -5.63
N GLU A 79 -3.94 7.24 -6.15
CA GLU A 79 -3.86 7.87 -7.47
C GLU A 79 -3.71 9.41 -7.41
N GLY A 80 -3.66 9.99 -6.21
CA GLY A 80 -3.54 11.43 -6.02
C GLY A 80 -3.44 11.83 -4.55
N GLY A 81 -3.01 13.08 -4.33
CA GLY A 81 -2.75 13.67 -3.01
C GLY A 81 -1.50 13.10 -2.32
N ALA A 82 -1.06 13.79 -1.26
CA ALA A 82 0.02 13.30 -0.43
C ALA A 82 -0.45 12.08 0.39
N MET A 83 0.43 11.10 0.56
CA MET A 83 0.15 9.92 1.37
C MET A 83 1.27 9.69 2.38
N ALA A 84 0.92 9.69 3.66
CA ALA A 84 1.83 9.43 4.77
C ALA A 84 1.37 8.20 5.55
N ILE A 85 2.29 7.27 5.82
CA ILE A 85 2.04 6.04 6.56
C ILE A 85 3.07 5.92 7.68
N GLU A 86 2.61 5.80 8.93
CA GLU A 86 3.46 5.77 10.11
C GLU A 86 3.05 4.63 11.05
N LEU A 87 4.02 3.97 11.69
CA LEU A 87 3.79 2.99 12.77
C LEU A 87 2.80 1.87 12.39
N SER A 88 2.71 1.51 11.11
CA SER A 88 1.65 0.63 10.61
C SER A 88 2.19 -0.74 10.19
N SER A 89 1.29 -1.67 9.88
CA SER A 89 1.66 -3.02 9.44
C SER A 89 0.85 -3.50 8.24
N PHE A 90 1.55 -4.09 7.26
CA PHE A 90 0.97 -4.68 6.05
C PHE A 90 1.43 -6.13 5.93
N SER A 91 0.49 -7.07 6.07
CA SER A 91 0.81 -8.50 6.07
C SER A 91 -0.04 -9.32 5.10
N GLY A 92 0.60 -10.20 4.34
CA GLY A 92 -0.12 -11.17 3.48
C GLY A 92 -1.02 -10.54 2.41
N ASN A 93 -0.80 -9.28 2.05
CA ASN A 93 -1.59 -8.60 1.03
C ASN A 93 -1.12 -9.01 -0.37
N GLN A 94 -2.04 -9.05 -1.33
CA GLN A 94 -1.78 -9.59 -2.67
C GLN A 94 -2.37 -8.71 -3.78
N ALA A 95 -1.59 -8.48 -4.85
CA ALA A 95 -2.09 -7.84 -6.08
C ALA A 95 -1.24 -8.18 -7.32
N LEU A 96 -1.61 -7.67 -8.49
CA LEU A 96 -0.74 -7.74 -9.67
C LEU A 96 0.44 -6.76 -9.55
N PHE A 97 0.20 -5.53 -9.11
CA PHE A 97 1.23 -4.52 -8.84
C PHE A 97 1.13 -4.02 -7.40
N GLY A 98 2.24 -4.04 -6.66
CA GLY A 98 2.27 -3.58 -5.28
C GLY A 98 1.43 -4.48 -4.38
N GLY A 99 2.04 -5.55 -3.86
CA GLY A 99 1.29 -6.58 -3.11
C GLY A 99 0.49 -6.00 -1.95
N ALA A 100 1.00 -4.96 -1.29
CA ALA A 100 0.25 -4.16 -0.34
C ALA A 100 -0.20 -2.82 -0.93
N ILE A 101 0.73 -2.04 -1.46
CA ILE A 101 0.49 -0.64 -1.85
C ILE A 101 0.89 -0.44 -3.30
N TYR A 102 0.00 0.17 -4.07
CA TYR A 102 0.32 0.74 -5.36
C TYR A 102 0.00 2.23 -5.34
N ALA A 103 0.94 3.06 -5.81
CA ALA A 103 0.73 4.48 -5.88
C ALA A 103 1.27 5.15 -7.13
N THR A 104 0.61 6.27 -7.48
CA THR A 104 0.99 7.23 -8.51
C THR A 104 0.68 8.65 -8.03
N VAL A 105 1.21 9.03 -6.87
CA VAL A 105 0.80 10.25 -6.12
C VAL A 105 1.36 11.57 -6.67
N SER A 106 1.77 11.62 -7.95
CA SER A 106 2.41 12.78 -8.57
C SER A 106 1.53 14.05 -8.54
N PRO A 107 2.09 15.24 -8.23
CA PRO A 107 3.51 15.54 -7.95
C PRO A 107 3.90 15.39 -6.45
N SER A 108 3.06 14.77 -5.63
CA SER A 108 3.27 14.62 -4.18
C SER A 108 4.11 13.39 -3.82
N THR A 109 4.89 13.51 -2.74
CA THR A 109 5.67 12.41 -2.18
C THR A 109 4.78 11.45 -1.39
N MET A 110 5.07 10.14 -1.48
CA MET A 110 4.63 9.17 -0.48
C MET A 110 5.71 9.01 0.60
N THR A 111 5.34 9.13 1.87
CA THR A 111 6.24 8.87 3.00
C THR A 111 5.80 7.63 3.78
N ILE A 112 6.75 6.79 4.14
CA ILE A 112 6.54 5.59 4.95
C ILE A 112 7.58 5.57 6.07
N GLU A 113 7.11 5.59 7.30
CA GLU A 113 7.96 5.66 8.49
C GLU A 113 7.59 4.55 9.49
N ALA A 114 8.60 3.93 10.08
CA ALA A 114 8.44 2.95 11.17
C ALA A 114 7.38 1.88 10.90
N THR A 115 7.26 1.44 9.64
CA THR A 115 6.19 0.57 9.16
C THR A 115 6.73 -0.81 8.79
N THR A 116 5.92 -1.84 8.98
CA THR A 116 6.32 -3.23 8.71
C THR A 116 5.54 -3.82 7.53
N PHE A 117 6.25 -4.41 6.57
CA PHE A 117 5.69 -5.14 5.43
C PHE A 117 6.16 -6.58 5.46
N VAL A 118 5.24 -7.53 5.68
CA VAL A 118 5.56 -8.96 5.82
C VAL A 118 4.76 -9.83 4.88
N GLY A 119 5.42 -10.64 4.06
CA GLY A 119 4.73 -11.67 3.28
C GLY A 119 3.77 -11.13 2.23
N ASN A 120 3.92 -9.87 1.79
CA ASN A 120 3.10 -9.32 0.72
C ASN A 120 3.59 -9.84 -0.63
N THR A 121 2.67 -10.09 -1.56
CA THR A 121 3.00 -10.69 -2.86
C THR A 121 2.41 -9.90 -4.02
N ALA A 122 3.26 -9.55 -4.98
CA ALA A 122 2.85 -8.98 -6.26
C ALA A 122 3.15 -9.95 -7.41
N ALA A 123 2.23 -10.10 -8.36
CA ALA A 123 2.48 -10.94 -9.53
C ALA A 123 3.46 -10.28 -10.54
N GLN A 124 3.66 -8.96 -10.51
CA GLN A 124 4.60 -8.27 -11.41
C GLN A 124 5.64 -7.41 -10.69
N HIS A 125 5.24 -6.30 -10.07
CA HIS A 125 6.20 -5.32 -9.55
C HIS A 125 6.01 -5.12 -8.05
N GLY A 126 7.13 -4.95 -7.34
CA GLY A 126 7.16 -4.52 -5.95
C GLY A 126 6.34 -5.41 -5.02
N GLY A 127 6.97 -6.45 -4.46
CA GLY A 127 6.24 -7.45 -3.66
C GLY A 127 5.40 -6.85 -2.53
N ALA A 128 5.84 -5.74 -1.94
CA ALA A 128 5.04 -4.92 -1.03
C ALA A 128 4.54 -3.64 -1.71
N ILE A 129 5.45 -2.83 -2.26
CA ILE A 129 5.14 -1.48 -2.71
C ILE A 129 5.52 -1.32 -4.18
N THR A 130 4.61 -0.75 -4.97
CA THR A 130 4.93 -0.21 -6.29
C THR A 130 4.63 1.29 -6.32
N GLN A 131 5.62 2.12 -6.67
CA GLN A 131 5.49 3.56 -6.86
C GLN A 131 5.85 3.96 -8.29
N LEU A 132 5.05 4.83 -8.90
CA LEU A 132 5.34 5.41 -10.22
C LEU A 132 5.17 6.94 -10.24
N PHE A 133 5.95 7.60 -11.10
CA PHE A 133 5.87 9.03 -11.43
C PHE A 133 6.09 10.03 -10.28
N SER A 134 6.45 9.58 -9.08
CA SER A 134 6.70 10.46 -7.94
C SER A 134 7.53 9.81 -6.83
N ASN A 135 8.08 10.65 -5.96
CA ASN A 135 9.04 10.22 -4.95
C ASN A 135 8.41 9.32 -3.89
N LEU A 136 9.20 8.35 -3.44
CA LEU A 136 8.92 7.49 -2.31
C LEU A 136 10.05 7.64 -1.29
N GLU A 137 9.69 8.08 -0.09
CA GLU A 137 10.60 8.17 1.05
C GLU A 137 10.23 7.08 2.06
N VAL A 138 11.19 6.26 2.45
CA VAL A 138 10.99 5.16 3.40
C VAL A 138 12.04 5.23 4.49
N SER A 139 11.63 5.31 5.75
CA SER A 139 12.53 5.37 6.90
C SER A 139 12.13 4.42 8.03
N GLY A 140 13.12 3.90 8.76
CA GLY A 140 12.89 3.13 9.99
C GLY A 140 12.03 1.87 9.82
N SER A 141 11.84 1.38 8.60
CA SER A 141 10.82 0.40 8.24
C SER A 141 11.41 -0.98 7.98
N THR A 142 10.58 -2.02 8.11
CA THR A 142 10.99 -3.42 7.90
C THR A 142 10.23 -4.06 6.75
N PHE A 143 10.95 -4.63 5.79
CA PHE A 143 10.41 -5.43 4.68
C PHE A 143 10.91 -6.86 4.80
N LYS A 144 10.01 -7.80 5.08
CA LYS A 144 10.37 -9.20 5.29
C LYS A 144 9.54 -10.13 4.42
N ARG A 145 10.21 -10.99 3.63
CA ARG A 145 9.56 -12.03 2.82
C ARG A 145 8.48 -11.49 1.87
N ASN A 146 8.65 -10.26 1.37
CA ASN A 146 7.80 -9.76 0.31
C ASN A 146 8.29 -10.32 -1.03
N ILE A 147 7.36 -10.63 -1.92
CA ILE A 147 7.65 -11.37 -3.15
C ILE A 147 7.07 -10.65 -4.37
N ALA A 148 7.91 -10.32 -5.34
CA ALA A 148 7.49 -10.01 -6.70
C ALA A 148 7.70 -11.25 -7.59
N GLN A 149 6.66 -11.71 -8.29
CA GLN A 149 6.78 -12.90 -9.16
C GLN A 149 7.41 -12.58 -10.53
N ALA A 150 7.62 -11.30 -10.85
CA ALA A 150 8.40 -10.85 -12.01
C ALA A 150 9.67 -10.10 -11.56
N GLU A 151 10.39 -9.49 -12.50
CA GLU A 151 11.79 -9.03 -12.35
C GLU A 151 11.92 -7.57 -11.89
N TYR A 152 11.14 -7.14 -10.88
CA TYR A 152 11.11 -5.72 -10.51
C TYR A 152 10.88 -5.48 -9.00
N GLY A 153 11.92 -5.76 -8.22
CA GLY A 153 12.03 -5.39 -6.81
C GLY A 153 11.23 -6.31 -5.88
N GLY A 154 11.93 -7.21 -5.18
CA GLY A 154 11.30 -8.19 -4.29
C GLY A 154 10.41 -7.57 -3.22
N ALA A 155 10.79 -6.41 -2.68
CA ALA A 155 9.97 -5.63 -1.75
C ALA A 155 9.36 -4.38 -2.37
N ILE A 156 10.19 -3.52 -2.98
CA ILE A 156 9.79 -2.21 -3.48
C ILE A 156 10.17 -2.11 -4.96
N GLY A 157 9.20 -1.79 -5.81
CA GLY A 157 9.40 -1.45 -7.21
C GLY A 157 9.12 0.03 -7.44
N VAL A 158 10.08 0.76 -8.00
CA VAL A 158 10.00 2.21 -8.21
C VAL A 158 10.32 2.51 -9.67
N PHE A 159 9.42 3.23 -10.36
CA PHE A 159 9.54 3.55 -11.79
C PHE A 159 9.32 5.03 -12.04
N ASP A 160 10.19 5.67 -12.84
CA ASP A 160 10.11 7.10 -13.15
C ASP A 160 9.93 7.97 -11.88
N SER A 161 10.63 7.59 -10.81
CA SER A 161 10.44 8.05 -9.43
C SER A 161 11.76 7.97 -8.68
N GLU A 162 11.96 8.83 -7.68
CA GLU A 162 13.07 8.72 -6.75
C GLU A 162 12.70 7.85 -5.55
N LEU A 163 13.61 6.95 -5.14
CA LEU A 163 13.49 6.19 -3.91
C LEU A 163 14.54 6.66 -2.92
N VAL A 164 14.11 7.23 -1.79
CA VAL A 164 14.98 7.60 -0.67
C VAL A 164 14.73 6.62 0.47
N VAL A 165 15.79 5.96 0.93
CA VAL A 165 15.73 4.98 2.02
C VAL A 165 16.73 5.29 3.13
N SER A 166 16.28 5.27 4.38
CA SER A 166 17.13 5.40 5.57
C SER A 166 16.71 4.43 6.69
N ASP A 167 17.68 3.85 7.40
CA ASP A 167 17.43 3.04 8.60
C ASP A 167 16.41 1.89 8.42
N ASN A 168 16.37 1.30 7.22
CA ASN A 168 15.44 0.23 6.87
C ASN A 168 16.07 -1.16 6.97
N VAL A 169 15.24 -2.16 7.22
CA VAL A 169 15.64 -3.57 7.28
C VAL A 169 14.94 -4.38 6.20
N PHE A 170 15.70 -4.98 5.28
CA PHE A 170 15.20 -5.86 4.22
C PHE A 170 15.66 -7.30 4.46
N VAL A 171 14.72 -8.22 4.67
CA VAL A 171 15.02 -9.62 5.02
C VAL A 171 14.25 -10.59 4.11
N ALA A 172 15.00 -11.37 3.32
CA ALA A 172 14.47 -12.46 2.51
C ALA A 172 13.31 -12.05 1.57
N ASN A 173 13.32 -10.81 1.08
CA ASN A 173 12.46 -10.40 -0.02
C ASN A 173 13.00 -11.01 -1.31
N LYS A 174 12.12 -11.30 -2.27
CA LYS A 174 12.52 -11.97 -3.52
C LYS A 174 11.74 -11.45 -4.71
N ASP A 175 12.43 -11.15 -5.78
CA ASP A 175 11.84 -11.09 -7.11
C ASP A 175 11.98 -12.45 -7.85
N LYS A 176 11.60 -12.50 -9.14
CA LYS A 176 11.76 -13.71 -9.97
C LYS A 176 13.21 -14.20 -10.10
N THR A 177 14.18 -13.31 -9.96
CA THR A 177 15.62 -13.63 -10.01
C THR A 177 16.16 -14.12 -8.67
N GLY A 178 15.38 -13.95 -7.59
CA GLY A 178 15.74 -14.31 -6.23
C GLY A 178 16.44 -13.20 -5.44
N ALA A 179 16.50 -11.98 -6.00
CA ALA A 179 17.07 -10.78 -5.39
C ALA A 179 16.05 -9.99 -4.54
#